data_AF-A0A9D9KIZ9-F1
#
_entry.id   AF-A0A9D9KIZ9-F1
#
_cell.length_a   1.000
_cell.length_b   1.000
_cell.length_c   1.000
_cell.angle_alpha   90.00
_cell.angle_beta   90.00
_cell.angle_gamma   90.00
#
_symmetry.space_group_name_H-M   'P 1'
#
loop_
_entity.id
_entity.type
_entity.pdbx_description
1 polymer ?
#
loop_
_entity_poly.entity_id
_entity_poly.type
_entity_poly.pdbx_seq_one_letter_code
_entity_poly.pdbx_strand_id
1 'polypeptide(L)'
;MPSAVLSSSIDEGGIDAQSLHAAPYNLLGRKIGIGQVEIGRPAQFGLDKDVPPQLDRAPDLAGVFLRDRPAEADTNVDGHAHGVAGVMVSNHKIARGVAPEARLYSTGAATEMGSNRQAQECLATQHVALQNSDDVRSINFSFGEPLWLDPRPEAVLDGNALLTLCVDWSANQHDVLYVIAGNQGNGGIPIPTDNFNGINVAFSRAVNGVYSQVDVSNLGSVFEGVRSRLVGLETNIDGRRLVSILAPGRDIDLLRQDGTVFQSTGTSFAAPHVVATVALLQEYGDRQLHQNASNWSLDARRHQVMKAVLLNSADKVRDRGDGLIQSMTRTVGDRQGGNWLTSDAYNDRAVPFHRDMGTGHLNAFRAYQQFSPGQWHPNADVPVIGWDFHNVDAGNYRDYIIEEPLTANSYVAATLSWSRQVDLDDRNRNGLYDEGEAFIDRGLNDLDLYLMPADSNDISDSIWSSTSTVDSTEHIFHLVPETGRYKIRVVYNRQVNDSQQNYALAWWSVSQ
;
A
#
# COMPACT_ATOMS: atom_id res chain seq x y z
N MET A 1 35.60 14.97 14.04
CA MET A 1 34.25 15.10 13.45
C MET A 1 33.64 13.70 13.49
N PRO A 2 32.58 13.44 14.26
CA PRO A 2 31.87 12.17 14.12
C PRO A 2 31.32 12.15 12.70
N SER A 3 31.61 11.09 11.95
CA SER A 3 31.04 10.87 10.64
C SER A 3 29.53 10.76 10.84
N ALA A 4 28.75 11.71 10.29
CA ALA A 4 27.32 11.55 10.19
C ALA A 4 27.10 10.25 9.40
N VAL A 5 26.59 9.21 10.05
CA VAL A 5 26.11 8.03 9.36
C VAL A 5 24.95 8.53 8.52
N LEU A 6 25.09 8.53 7.19
CA LEU A 6 24.00 8.82 6.28
C LEU A 6 22.90 7.78 6.56
N SER A 7 21.75 8.22 7.04
CA SER A 7 20.60 7.35 7.30
C SER A 7 20.09 6.78 5.98
N SER A 8 20.01 5.46 5.90
CA SER A 8 19.45 4.73 4.77
C SER A 8 17.92 4.76 4.84
N SER A 9 17.22 4.71 3.71
CA SER A 9 15.76 4.65 3.68
C SER A 9 15.18 3.35 4.27
N ILE A 10 16.02 2.33 4.50
CA ILE A 10 15.61 1.04 5.05
C ILE A 10 16.03 0.80 6.51
N ASP A 11 16.76 1.74 7.12
CA ASP A 11 17.14 1.68 8.54
C ASP A 11 16.02 2.21 9.46
N GLU A 12 16.28 2.29 10.77
CA GLU A 12 15.35 2.80 11.80
C GLU A 12 14.87 4.24 11.51
N GLY A 13 15.72 5.07 10.89
CA GLY A 13 15.36 6.41 10.43
C GLY A 13 14.44 6.41 9.23
N GLY A 14 14.48 5.36 8.40
CA GLY A 14 13.62 5.11 7.24
C GLY A 14 12.39 4.24 7.57
N ILE A 15 12.31 3.03 7.00
CA ILE A 15 11.18 2.10 7.23
C ILE A 15 11.48 0.97 8.22
N ASP A 16 12.68 0.92 8.78
CA ASP A 16 13.12 -0.13 9.72
C ASP A 16 13.04 -1.57 9.18
N ALA A 17 13.33 -1.77 7.89
CA ALA A 17 13.40 -3.11 7.30
C ALA A 17 14.67 -3.86 7.73
N GLN A 18 15.75 -3.15 8.04
CA GLN A 18 17.00 -3.79 8.51
C GLN A 18 16.83 -4.58 9.80
N SER A 19 15.92 -4.16 10.69
CA SER A 19 15.56 -4.94 11.89
C SER A 19 15.02 -6.33 11.53
N LEU A 20 14.24 -6.44 10.44
CA LEU A 20 13.73 -7.72 9.94
C LEU A 20 14.81 -8.55 9.22
N HIS A 21 15.83 -7.92 8.64
CA HIS A 21 16.96 -8.63 8.02
C HIS A 21 17.84 -9.30 9.08
N ALA A 22 17.93 -8.71 10.27
CA ALA A 22 18.76 -9.20 11.36
C ALA A 22 18.13 -10.43 12.06
N ALA A 23 18.96 -11.14 12.82
CA ALA A 23 18.46 -12.16 13.74
C ALA A 23 17.56 -11.50 14.82
N PRO A 24 16.49 -12.17 15.28
CA PRO A 24 16.11 -13.56 14.98
C PRO A 24 15.24 -13.73 13.72
N TYR A 25 14.81 -12.64 13.07
CA TYR A 25 13.79 -12.69 12.02
C TYR A 25 14.33 -13.21 10.69
N ASN A 26 15.47 -12.68 10.24
CA ASN A 26 16.13 -13.05 8.98
C ASN A 26 15.14 -13.11 7.80
N LEU A 27 14.29 -12.09 7.64
CA LEU A 27 13.35 -11.94 6.54
C LEU A 27 14.02 -11.10 5.45
N LEU A 28 14.08 -11.62 4.22
CA LEU A 28 14.70 -10.98 3.06
C LEU A 28 13.81 -11.04 1.80
N GLY A 29 12.59 -11.57 1.89
CA GLY A 29 11.64 -11.74 0.80
C GLY A 29 11.68 -13.10 0.10
N ARG A 30 12.33 -14.11 0.71
CA ARG A 30 12.66 -15.37 0.01
C ARG A 30 11.44 -16.08 -0.55
N LYS A 31 11.53 -16.46 -1.82
CA LYS A 31 10.50 -17.18 -2.59
C LYS A 31 9.20 -16.38 -2.83
N ILE A 32 9.12 -15.14 -2.38
CA ILE A 32 7.95 -14.30 -2.61
C ILE A 32 8.09 -13.63 -3.97
N GLY A 33 7.08 -13.81 -4.83
CA GLY A 33 6.94 -13.07 -6.08
C GLY A 33 6.44 -11.65 -5.81
N ILE A 34 7.14 -10.66 -6.34
CA ILE A 34 6.68 -9.27 -6.42
C ILE A 34 6.84 -8.78 -7.85
N GLY A 35 6.07 -7.76 -8.21
CA GLY A 35 6.03 -7.24 -9.57
C GLY A 35 6.40 -5.77 -9.68
N GLN A 36 6.79 -5.38 -10.88
CA GLN A 36 6.97 -4.00 -11.30
C GLN A 36 6.38 -3.82 -12.69
N VAL A 37 5.55 -2.80 -12.84
CA VAL A 37 5.09 -2.31 -14.14
C VAL A 37 5.60 -0.88 -14.27
N GLU A 38 6.25 -0.59 -15.38
CA GLU A 38 6.86 0.70 -15.67
C GLU A 38 6.70 1.03 -17.17
N ILE A 39 7.02 2.26 -17.56
CA ILE A 39 7.05 2.65 -18.98
C ILE A 39 8.11 1.85 -19.75
N GLY A 40 9.30 1.71 -19.15
CA GLY A 40 10.38 0.84 -19.62
C GLY A 40 10.65 -0.29 -18.64
N ARG A 41 11.65 -1.12 -18.92
CA ARG A 41 12.03 -2.24 -18.03
C ARG A 41 13.42 -2.01 -17.42
N PRO A 42 13.72 -2.58 -16.24
CA PRO A 42 15.07 -2.58 -15.71
C PRO A 42 16.01 -3.38 -16.60
N ALA A 43 17.30 -3.01 -16.59
CA ALA A 43 18.36 -3.78 -17.22
C ALA A 43 18.59 -5.11 -16.48
N GLN A 44 18.91 -6.19 -17.21
CA GLN A 44 19.20 -7.51 -16.67
C GLN A 44 20.54 -8.05 -17.19
N PHE A 45 21.38 -8.55 -16.27
CA PHE A 45 22.62 -9.21 -16.62
C PHE A 45 22.39 -10.45 -17.50
N GLY A 46 23.23 -10.62 -18.53
CA GLY A 46 23.10 -11.71 -19.49
C GLY A 46 22.06 -11.48 -20.60
N LEU A 47 21.23 -10.44 -20.46
CA LEU A 47 20.32 -9.98 -21.52
C LEU A 47 20.78 -8.63 -22.10
N ASP A 48 21.15 -7.68 -21.24
CA ASP A 48 21.49 -6.31 -21.64
C ASP A 48 23.00 -6.02 -21.49
N LYS A 49 23.48 -5.05 -22.29
CA LYS A 49 24.85 -4.54 -22.22
C LYS A 49 25.09 -3.74 -20.94
N ASP A 50 26.35 -3.67 -20.54
CA ASP A 50 26.85 -2.83 -19.46
C ASP A 50 26.23 -3.07 -18.07
N VAL A 51 25.57 -4.22 -17.87
CA VAL A 51 25.11 -4.69 -16.55
C VAL A 51 26.22 -5.52 -15.90
N PRO A 52 26.70 -5.17 -14.70
CA PRO A 52 27.69 -5.96 -13.99
C PRO A 52 27.18 -7.38 -13.66
N PRO A 53 28.02 -8.43 -13.78
CA PRO A 53 27.64 -9.79 -13.40
C PRO A 53 27.53 -10.00 -11.88
N GLN A 54 28.02 -9.05 -11.07
CA GLN A 54 28.04 -9.21 -9.63
C GLN A 54 26.69 -8.79 -9.01
N LEU A 55 26.10 -9.68 -8.21
CA LEU A 55 24.81 -9.45 -7.54
C LEU A 55 24.84 -8.29 -6.53
N ASP A 56 26.03 -7.89 -6.06
CA ASP A 56 26.19 -6.70 -5.22
C ASP A 56 26.24 -5.39 -6.03
N ARG A 57 26.05 -5.46 -7.36
CA ARG A 57 26.12 -4.33 -8.30
C ARG A 57 24.96 -4.25 -9.28
N ALA A 58 24.09 -5.25 -9.34
CA ALA A 58 22.87 -5.22 -10.14
C ALA A 58 21.76 -6.01 -9.41
N PRO A 59 20.48 -5.63 -9.53
CA PRO A 59 19.37 -6.41 -8.98
C PRO A 59 19.26 -7.75 -9.72
N ASP A 60 19.01 -8.84 -8.98
CA ASP A 60 18.74 -10.16 -9.56
C ASP A 60 17.25 -10.28 -9.85
N LEU A 61 16.88 -10.24 -11.12
CA LEU A 61 15.48 -10.21 -11.55
C LEU A 61 15.02 -11.62 -11.93
N ALA A 62 13.85 -12.02 -11.44
CA ALA A 62 13.27 -13.33 -11.72
C ALA A 62 12.74 -13.41 -13.17
N GLY A 63 12.32 -12.28 -13.74
CA GLY A 63 11.94 -12.18 -15.14
C GLY A 63 11.81 -10.72 -15.58
N VAL A 64 12.21 -10.45 -16.81
CA VAL A 64 12.00 -9.16 -17.48
C VAL A 64 11.24 -9.34 -18.78
N PHE A 65 10.30 -8.42 -19.00
CA PHE A 65 9.31 -8.51 -20.06
C PHE A 65 9.13 -7.16 -20.76
N LEU A 66 8.56 -7.22 -21.95
CA LEU A 66 7.97 -6.08 -22.64
C LEU A 66 6.51 -6.45 -22.91
N ARG A 67 5.60 -5.76 -22.22
CA ARG A 67 4.17 -6.10 -22.18
C ARG A 67 3.95 -7.53 -21.69
N ASP A 68 3.41 -8.40 -22.54
CA ASP A 68 3.07 -9.80 -22.28
C ASP A 68 4.12 -10.81 -22.78
N ARG A 69 5.31 -10.33 -23.18
CA ARG A 69 6.32 -11.16 -23.85
C ARG A 69 7.69 -11.05 -23.18
N PRO A 70 8.53 -12.10 -23.29
CA PRO A 70 9.93 -12.00 -22.88
C PRO A 70 10.61 -10.80 -23.54
N ALA A 71 11.42 -10.08 -22.77
CA ALA A 71 12.12 -8.92 -23.27
C ALA A 71 13.23 -9.28 -24.28
N GLU A 72 13.41 -8.42 -25.28
CA GLU A 72 14.53 -8.49 -26.21
C GLU A 72 15.75 -7.73 -25.66
N ALA A 73 16.95 -8.22 -25.98
CA ALA A 73 18.21 -7.65 -25.54
C ALA A 73 18.34 -6.15 -25.90
N ASP A 74 18.76 -5.33 -24.93
CA ASP A 74 18.99 -3.89 -25.06
C ASP A 74 17.77 -3.05 -25.47
N THR A 75 16.56 -3.61 -25.47
CA THR A 75 15.33 -2.90 -25.85
C THR A 75 14.56 -2.39 -24.64
N ASN A 76 14.05 -1.16 -24.73
CA ASN A 76 13.21 -0.51 -23.71
C ASN A 76 13.83 -0.54 -22.29
N VAL A 77 15.15 -0.64 -22.20
CA VAL A 77 15.89 -0.55 -20.94
C VAL A 77 15.80 0.88 -20.44
N ASP A 78 15.33 1.04 -19.22
CA ASP A 78 15.10 2.33 -18.59
C ASP A 78 15.82 2.43 -17.24
N GLY A 79 16.54 3.54 -17.05
CA GLY A 79 17.33 3.79 -15.85
C GLY A 79 16.47 4.09 -14.62
N HIS A 80 15.27 4.66 -14.82
CA HIS A 80 14.32 4.88 -13.73
C HIS A 80 13.75 3.54 -13.24
N ALA A 81 13.25 2.70 -14.15
CA ALA A 81 12.77 1.35 -13.85
C ALA A 81 13.85 0.48 -13.16
N HIS A 82 15.12 0.64 -13.55
CA HIS A 82 16.25 -0.05 -12.89
C HIS A 82 16.49 0.46 -11.46
N GLY A 83 16.41 1.76 -11.22
CA GLY A 83 16.50 2.35 -9.88
C GLY A 83 15.37 1.90 -8.97
N VAL A 84 14.13 1.86 -9.48
CA VAL A 84 12.94 1.37 -8.78
C VAL A 84 13.08 -0.10 -8.38
N ALA A 85 13.52 -0.95 -9.32
CA ALA A 85 13.82 -2.36 -9.04
C ALA A 85 14.90 -2.49 -7.94
N GLY A 86 15.90 -1.60 -7.97
CA GLY A 86 16.95 -1.53 -6.95
C GLY A 86 16.41 -1.28 -5.53
N VAL A 87 15.45 -0.37 -5.35
CA VAL A 87 14.81 -0.13 -4.04
C VAL A 87 14.15 -1.39 -3.48
N MET A 88 13.62 -2.25 -4.34
CA MET A 88 12.96 -3.48 -3.92
C MET A 88 13.96 -4.60 -3.60
N VAL A 89 14.83 -4.96 -4.55
CA VAL A 89 15.57 -6.24 -4.50
C VAL A 89 17.09 -6.13 -4.63
N SER A 90 17.67 -4.92 -4.59
CA SER A 90 19.12 -4.76 -4.68
C SER A 90 19.86 -5.42 -3.50
N ASN A 91 20.95 -6.14 -3.80
CA ASN A 91 21.91 -6.64 -2.81
C ASN A 91 23.14 -5.72 -2.63
N HIS A 92 23.12 -4.53 -3.23
CA HIS A 92 24.23 -3.56 -3.12
C HIS A 92 24.41 -3.09 -1.67
N LYS A 93 25.66 -2.90 -1.22
CA LYS A 93 25.96 -2.57 0.20
C LYS A 93 25.46 -1.19 0.66
N ILE A 94 25.47 -0.22 -0.25
CA ILE A 94 25.01 1.16 -0.01
C ILE A 94 23.51 1.27 -0.30
N ALA A 95 23.12 1.12 -1.58
CA ALA A 95 21.72 1.06 -2.02
C ALA A 95 21.13 -0.36 -1.88
N ARG A 96 21.04 -0.87 -0.65
CA ARG A 96 20.40 -2.17 -0.40
C ARG A 96 18.88 -2.05 -0.51
N GLY A 97 18.26 -2.99 -1.21
CA GLY A 97 16.82 -3.09 -1.33
C GLY A 97 16.14 -3.56 -0.05
N VAL A 98 14.84 -3.31 0.05
CA VAL A 98 14.01 -3.69 1.21
C VAL A 98 13.87 -5.22 1.33
N ALA A 99 13.67 -5.94 0.23
CA ALA A 99 13.49 -7.38 0.18
C ALA A 99 14.47 -8.01 -0.84
N PRO A 100 15.77 -8.06 -0.50
CA PRO A 100 16.84 -8.37 -1.45
C PRO A 100 16.87 -9.82 -1.97
N GLU A 101 16.05 -10.72 -1.43
CA GLU A 101 15.89 -12.10 -1.91
C GLU A 101 14.47 -12.39 -2.45
N ALA A 102 13.65 -11.35 -2.67
CA ALA A 102 12.38 -11.47 -3.37
C ALA A 102 12.57 -11.72 -4.87
N ARG A 103 11.61 -12.41 -5.49
CA ARG A 103 11.59 -12.66 -6.93
C ARG A 103 10.86 -11.52 -7.61
N LEU A 104 11.62 -10.58 -8.18
CA LEU A 104 11.04 -9.46 -8.91
C LEU A 104 10.79 -9.82 -10.39
N TYR A 105 9.53 -9.74 -10.79
CA TYR A 105 9.10 -9.82 -12.19
C TYR A 105 8.78 -8.43 -12.70
N SER A 106 9.43 -7.97 -13.76
CA SER A 106 9.30 -6.59 -14.22
C SER A 106 8.95 -6.52 -15.70
N THR A 107 7.95 -5.71 -16.04
CA THR A 107 7.57 -5.46 -17.43
C THR A 107 7.60 -3.98 -17.75
N GLY A 108 8.07 -3.65 -18.95
CA GLY A 108 7.81 -2.35 -19.57
C GLY A 108 6.50 -2.39 -20.36
N ALA A 109 5.59 -1.45 -20.15
CA ALA A 109 4.36 -1.31 -20.95
C ALA A 109 4.62 -0.73 -22.37
N ALA A 110 5.81 -0.16 -22.58
CA ALA A 110 6.29 0.53 -23.78
C ALA A 110 5.76 1.97 -23.96
N THR A 111 6.56 2.80 -24.64
CA THR A 111 6.39 4.26 -24.81
C THR A 111 5.54 4.65 -26.02
N GLU A 112 4.80 3.72 -26.64
CA GLU A 112 4.03 4.02 -27.84
C GLU A 112 2.95 5.05 -27.51
N MET A 113 3.16 6.30 -27.99
CA MET A 113 2.17 7.37 -27.91
C MET A 113 1.03 7.04 -28.88
N GLY A 114 0.01 6.34 -28.39
CA GLY A 114 -1.18 5.96 -29.14
C GLY A 114 -2.40 5.84 -28.24
N SER A 115 -3.59 5.80 -28.85
CA SER A 115 -4.88 5.75 -28.14
C SER A 115 -5.15 4.45 -27.37
N ASN A 116 -4.21 3.50 -27.38
CA ASN A 116 -4.36 2.16 -26.81
C ASN A 116 -3.43 1.92 -25.59
N ARG A 117 -2.88 3.00 -25.00
CA ARG A 117 -1.83 2.91 -23.98
C ARG A 117 -2.30 2.22 -22.69
N GLN A 118 -3.43 2.65 -22.15
CA GLN A 118 -4.03 2.00 -20.97
C GLN A 118 -4.32 0.51 -21.17
N ALA A 119 -4.69 0.08 -22.38
CA ALA A 119 -4.93 -1.33 -22.68
C ALA A 119 -3.63 -2.15 -22.64
N GLN A 120 -2.55 -1.61 -23.22
CA GLN A 120 -1.23 -2.24 -23.16
C GLN A 120 -0.66 -2.27 -21.75
N GLU A 121 -0.89 -1.22 -20.97
CA GLU A 121 -0.53 -1.18 -19.55
C GLU A 121 -1.32 -2.20 -18.75
N CYS A 122 -2.62 -2.37 -19.01
CA CYS A 122 -3.42 -3.42 -18.38
C CYS A 122 -2.94 -4.83 -18.76
N LEU A 123 -2.62 -5.06 -20.04
CA LEU A 123 -2.06 -6.33 -20.50
C LEU A 123 -0.72 -6.65 -19.82
N ALA A 124 0.18 -5.65 -19.73
CA ALA A 124 1.45 -5.77 -19.03
C ALA A 124 1.23 -6.06 -17.52
N THR A 125 0.25 -5.39 -16.92
CA THR A 125 -0.14 -5.54 -15.52
C THR A 125 -0.61 -6.95 -15.21
N GLN A 126 -1.53 -7.48 -16.01
CA GLN A 126 -1.99 -8.86 -15.91
C GLN A 126 -0.84 -9.83 -16.11
N HIS A 127 0.01 -9.61 -17.11
CA HIS A 127 1.13 -10.50 -17.37
C HIS A 127 2.04 -10.66 -16.16
N VAL A 128 2.34 -9.56 -15.45
CA VAL A 128 3.12 -9.60 -14.21
C VAL A 128 2.36 -10.32 -13.09
N ALA A 129 1.05 -10.08 -12.93
CA ALA A 129 0.24 -10.74 -11.91
C ALA A 129 0.21 -12.28 -12.07
N LEU A 130 0.24 -12.78 -13.31
CA LEU A 130 0.27 -14.21 -13.63
C LEU A 130 1.66 -14.85 -13.48
N GLN A 131 2.71 -14.06 -13.22
CA GLN A 131 4.04 -14.63 -12.98
C GLN A 131 4.09 -15.39 -11.66
N ASN A 132 5.19 -16.13 -11.45
CA ASN A 132 5.37 -16.96 -10.26
C ASN A 132 4.28 -18.03 -10.07
N SER A 133 3.62 -18.48 -11.15
CA SER A 133 2.45 -19.37 -11.11
C SER A 133 1.23 -18.70 -10.43
N ASP A 134 0.88 -17.51 -10.91
CA ASP A 134 -0.23 -16.69 -10.39
C ASP A 134 -0.08 -16.36 -8.89
N ASP A 135 1.16 -16.18 -8.43
CA ASP A 135 1.51 -16.01 -7.01
C ASP A 135 2.44 -14.80 -6.79
N VAL A 136 2.18 -13.70 -7.51
CA VAL A 136 2.78 -12.39 -7.24
C VAL A 136 1.95 -11.68 -6.16
N ARG A 137 2.59 -11.28 -5.05
CA ARG A 137 1.89 -10.74 -3.86
C ARG A 137 1.57 -9.25 -3.95
N SER A 138 2.42 -8.50 -4.63
CA SER A 138 2.31 -7.06 -4.75
C SER A 138 3.00 -6.57 -6.01
N ILE A 139 2.46 -5.50 -6.62
CA ILE A 139 2.99 -4.93 -7.85
C ILE A 139 3.18 -3.43 -7.70
N ASN A 140 4.39 -2.96 -8.04
CA ASN A 140 4.76 -1.55 -8.02
C ASN A 140 4.38 -0.86 -9.34
N PHE A 141 3.72 0.29 -9.23
CA PHE A 141 3.47 1.26 -10.31
C PHE A 141 4.16 2.57 -9.95
N SER A 142 5.33 2.80 -10.54
CA SER A 142 6.09 4.03 -10.33
C SER A 142 6.03 4.97 -11.55
N PHE A 143 4.95 4.81 -12.33
CA PHE A 143 4.52 5.60 -13.47
C PHE A 143 3.01 5.85 -13.42
N GLY A 144 2.49 6.60 -14.39
CA GLY A 144 1.05 6.79 -14.57
C GLY A 144 0.70 7.34 -15.95
N GLU A 145 -0.56 7.73 -16.07
CA GLU A 145 -1.20 8.16 -17.29
C GLU A 145 -1.76 9.58 -17.16
N PRO A 146 -1.47 10.48 -18.11
CA PRO A 146 -2.09 11.77 -18.15
C PRO A 146 -3.58 11.68 -18.47
N LEU A 147 -4.42 12.36 -17.68
CA LEU A 147 -5.87 12.35 -17.85
C LEU A 147 -6.32 12.86 -19.23
N TRP A 148 -5.59 13.80 -19.85
CA TRP A 148 -5.96 14.32 -21.18
C TRP A 148 -5.71 13.34 -22.34
N LEU A 149 -5.08 12.19 -22.06
CA LEU A 149 -4.99 11.07 -23.01
C LEU A 149 -6.04 9.98 -22.73
N ASP A 150 -6.84 10.11 -21.67
CA ASP A 150 -7.96 9.22 -21.40
C ASP A 150 -8.99 9.35 -22.56
N PRO A 151 -9.39 8.22 -23.18
CA PRO A 151 -10.29 8.25 -24.33
C PRO A 151 -11.74 8.59 -23.98
N ARG A 152 -12.11 8.60 -22.69
CA ARG A 152 -13.48 8.90 -22.25
C ARG A 152 -13.83 10.37 -22.53
N PRO A 153 -15.07 10.66 -22.97
CA PRO A 153 -15.54 12.03 -23.08
C PRO A 153 -15.58 12.68 -21.68
N GLU A 154 -15.10 13.93 -21.58
CA GLU A 154 -15.05 14.68 -20.31
C GLU A 154 -14.37 13.90 -19.18
N ALA A 155 -13.26 13.22 -19.51
CA ALA A 155 -12.52 12.40 -18.56
C ALA A 155 -12.17 13.15 -17.27
N VAL A 156 -12.46 12.50 -16.15
CA VAL A 156 -12.16 12.94 -14.79
C VAL A 156 -11.64 11.75 -13.98
N LEU A 157 -11.01 12.05 -12.84
CA LEU A 157 -10.59 11.06 -11.83
C LEU A 157 -11.78 10.64 -10.96
N ASP A 158 -12.54 9.68 -11.49
CA ASP A 158 -13.71 9.05 -10.89
C ASP A 158 -13.52 7.54 -10.66
N GLY A 159 -12.32 7.03 -10.89
CA GLY A 159 -12.00 5.61 -10.80
C GLY A 159 -12.39 4.79 -12.03
N ASN A 160 -12.85 5.41 -13.13
CA ASN A 160 -13.39 4.69 -14.30
C ASN A 160 -12.47 4.70 -15.54
N ALA A 161 -11.23 5.15 -15.41
CA ALA A 161 -10.23 4.93 -16.46
C ALA A 161 -9.99 3.43 -16.65
N LEU A 162 -9.69 2.99 -17.87
CA LEU A 162 -9.48 1.56 -18.18
C LEU A 162 -8.37 0.95 -17.31
N LEU A 163 -7.25 1.67 -17.15
CA LEU A 163 -6.16 1.20 -16.30
C LEU A 163 -6.57 1.10 -14.83
N THR A 164 -7.37 2.07 -14.35
CA THR A 164 -7.86 2.06 -12.96
C THR A 164 -8.78 0.87 -12.70
N LEU A 165 -9.73 0.63 -13.60
CA LEU A 165 -10.62 -0.54 -13.53
C LEU A 165 -9.84 -1.86 -13.65
N CYS A 166 -8.81 -1.90 -14.49
CA CYS A 166 -7.93 -3.05 -14.61
C CYS A 166 -7.20 -3.37 -13.30
N VAL A 167 -6.67 -2.34 -12.62
CA VAL A 167 -6.03 -2.49 -11.30
C VAL A 167 -7.03 -3.02 -10.27
N ASP A 168 -8.23 -2.45 -10.20
CA ASP A 168 -9.26 -2.88 -9.25
C ASP A 168 -9.75 -4.30 -9.53
N TRP A 169 -9.99 -4.65 -10.81
CA TRP A 169 -10.34 -6.01 -11.24
C TRP A 169 -9.23 -7.00 -10.91
N SER A 170 -8.00 -6.70 -11.30
CA SER A 170 -6.85 -7.59 -11.14
C SER A 170 -6.52 -7.83 -9.66
N ALA A 171 -6.73 -6.84 -8.79
CA ALA A 171 -6.58 -7.02 -7.34
C ALA A 171 -7.50 -8.13 -6.82
N ASN A 172 -8.75 -8.20 -7.30
CA ASN A 172 -9.70 -9.24 -6.92
C ASN A 172 -9.42 -10.58 -7.63
N GLN A 173 -9.17 -10.53 -8.93
CA GLN A 173 -9.01 -11.72 -9.77
C GLN A 173 -7.73 -12.48 -9.46
N HIS A 174 -6.62 -11.77 -9.23
CA HIS A 174 -5.29 -12.35 -9.04
C HIS A 174 -4.80 -12.26 -7.58
N ASP A 175 -5.60 -11.68 -6.68
CA ASP A 175 -5.25 -11.48 -5.26
C ASP A 175 -3.91 -10.75 -5.05
N VAL A 176 -3.74 -9.62 -5.74
CA VAL A 176 -2.50 -8.84 -5.78
C VAL A 176 -2.71 -7.46 -5.18
N LEU A 177 -1.79 -7.05 -4.29
CA LEU A 177 -1.78 -5.68 -3.79
C LEU A 177 -1.04 -4.73 -4.74
N TYR A 178 -1.79 -3.87 -5.43
CA TYR A 178 -1.22 -2.81 -6.26
C TYR A 178 -0.78 -1.63 -5.41
N VAL A 179 0.44 -1.13 -5.68
CA VAL A 179 1.01 0.03 -5.01
C VAL A 179 1.41 1.05 -6.06
N ILE A 180 0.81 2.24 -5.98
CA ILE A 180 0.91 3.27 -7.01
C ILE A 180 1.61 4.49 -6.42
N ALA A 181 2.60 5.01 -7.14
CA ALA A 181 3.27 6.24 -6.81
C ALA A 181 2.29 7.42 -6.94
N GLY A 182 2.15 8.21 -5.86
CA GLY A 182 1.25 9.36 -5.85
C GLY A 182 1.71 10.54 -6.71
N ASN A 183 0.81 11.51 -6.89
CA ASN A 183 1.09 12.72 -7.67
C ASN A 183 2.03 13.69 -6.94
N GLN A 184 2.88 14.35 -7.71
CA GLN A 184 3.95 15.23 -7.21
C GLN A 184 4.20 16.41 -8.16
N GLY A 185 4.91 17.42 -7.68
CA GLY A 185 5.23 18.63 -8.44
C GLY A 185 3.96 19.36 -8.87
N ASN A 186 3.77 19.48 -10.18
CA ASN A 186 2.58 20.09 -10.77
C ASN A 186 1.50 19.06 -11.16
N GLY A 187 1.69 17.78 -10.84
CA GLY A 187 0.83 16.69 -11.33
C GLY A 187 1.17 16.26 -12.76
N GLY A 188 0.23 15.58 -13.41
CA GLY A 188 0.26 15.32 -14.85
C GLY A 188 0.20 13.85 -15.28
N ILE A 189 0.26 12.90 -14.35
CA ILE A 189 0.09 11.46 -14.65
C ILE A 189 -0.80 10.77 -13.61
N PRO A 190 -2.03 11.29 -13.38
CA PRO A 190 -2.84 10.91 -12.24
C PRO A 190 -3.51 9.54 -12.33
N ILE A 191 -3.64 8.92 -13.51
CA ILE A 191 -4.22 7.58 -13.63
C ILE A 191 -3.11 6.55 -13.35
N PRO A 192 -3.28 5.54 -12.49
CA PRO A 192 -4.52 5.10 -11.84
C PRO A 192 -4.58 5.44 -10.34
N THR A 193 -4.13 6.63 -9.92
CA THR A 193 -4.19 7.04 -8.49
C THR A 193 -5.63 7.12 -7.95
N ASP A 194 -6.63 7.13 -8.82
CA ASP A 194 -8.05 7.00 -8.48
C ASP A 194 -8.54 5.54 -8.35
N ASN A 195 -7.65 4.56 -8.18
CA ASN A 195 -7.99 3.17 -7.81
C ASN A 195 -8.61 3.06 -6.41
N PHE A 196 -9.38 2.01 -6.16
CA PHE A 196 -9.96 1.71 -4.85
C PHE A 196 -9.21 0.60 -4.12
N ASN A 197 -8.73 -0.41 -4.83
CA ASN A 197 -8.27 -1.66 -4.22
C ASN A 197 -6.78 -1.61 -3.84
N GLY A 198 -6.01 -0.69 -4.41
CA GLY A 198 -4.57 -0.53 -4.16
C GLY A 198 -4.22 0.44 -3.02
N ILE A 199 -2.94 0.78 -2.96
CA ILE A 199 -2.34 1.77 -2.05
C ILE A 199 -1.65 2.85 -2.88
N ASN A 200 -2.00 4.10 -2.64
CA ASN A 200 -1.25 5.22 -3.22
C ASN A 200 -0.23 5.77 -2.22
N VAL A 201 1.00 5.95 -2.70
CA VAL A 201 2.15 6.28 -1.84
C VAL A 201 2.63 7.69 -2.13
N ALA A 202 2.50 8.55 -1.13
CA ALA A 202 3.22 9.84 -1.09
C ALA A 202 4.60 9.64 -0.46
N PHE A 203 5.45 10.65 -0.49
CA PHE A 203 6.82 10.50 0.02
C PHE A 203 7.23 11.47 1.13
N SER A 204 8.10 10.98 1.99
CA SER A 204 8.67 11.73 3.09
C SER A 204 10.12 12.14 2.81
N ARG A 205 10.60 13.10 3.59
CA ARG A 205 12.00 13.51 3.67
C ARG A 205 12.57 13.35 5.07
N ALA A 206 13.87 13.10 5.13
CA ALA A 206 14.60 13.04 6.38
C ALA A 206 14.73 14.42 7.04
N VAL A 207 14.53 14.45 8.35
CA VAL A 207 14.88 15.55 9.25
C VAL A 207 15.72 14.94 10.36
N ASN A 208 16.96 15.41 10.52
CA ASN A 208 17.93 14.85 11.46
C ASN A 208 18.13 13.32 11.33
N GLY A 209 18.16 12.82 10.09
CA GLY A 209 18.35 11.39 9.80
C GLY A 209 17.09 10.53 9.95
N VAL A 210 15.92 11.12 10.20
CA VAL A 210 14.64 10.40 10.31
C VAL A 210 13.65 10.92 9.28
N TYR A 211 13.13 10.04 8.43
CA TYR A 211 12.06 10.31 7.47
C TYR A 211 10.74 10.58 8.22
N SER A 212 10.59 11.83 8.66
CA SER A 212 9.57 12.27 9.62
C SER A 212 8.75 13.46 9.13
N GLN A 213 8.94 13.87 7.88
CA GLN A 213 8.29 15.05 7.32
C GLN A 213 7.76 14.74 5.93
N VAL A 214 6.50 15.05 5.65
CA VAL A 214 5.95 15.03 4.28
C VAL A 214 6.80 15.95 3.41
N ASP A 215 7.24 15.46 2.25
CA ASP A 215 7.96 16.33 1.32
C ASP A 215 7.01 17.36 0.67
N VAL A 216 7.50 18.59 0.51
CA VAL A 216 6.72 19.70 -0.05
C VAL A 216 6.31 19.47 -1.50
N SER A 217 7.02 18.59 -2.21
CA SER A 217 6.77 18.28 -3.62
C SER A 217 5.59 17.32 -3.81
N ASN A 218 5.07 16.67 -2.77
CA ASN A 218 3.82 15.92 -2.89
C ASN A 218 2.67 16.86 -3.26
N LEU A 219 1.79 16.41 -4.15
CA LEU A 219 0.61 17.21 -4.51
C LEU A 219 -0.41 17.21 -3.35
N GLY A 220 -0.61 16.04 -2.72
CA GLY A 220 -1.59 15.80 -1.65
C GLY A 220 -2.99 15.53 -2.18
N SER A 221 -3.96 15.32 -1.28
CA SER A 221 -5.32 14.89 -1.65
C SER A 221 -6.36 16.01 -1.70
N VAL A 222 -6.11 17.14 -1.02
CA VAL A 222 -7.08 18.24 -0.85
C VAL A 222 -6.61 19.50 -1.54
N PHE A 223 -7.43 20.02 -2.45
CA PHE A 223 -7.15 21.25 -3.19
C PHE A 223 -8.17 22.34 -2.86
N GLU A 224 -7.70 23.39 -2.21
CA GLU A 224 -8.49 24.55 -1.82
C GLU A 224 -8.10 25.80 -2.64
N GLY A 225 -8.96 26.81 -2.63
CA GLY A 225 -8.72 28.08 -3.31
C GLY A 225 -8.47 27.91 -4.81
N VAL A 226 -7.38 28.50 -5.33
CA VAL A 226 -7.05 28.45 -6.77
C VAL A 226 -6.75 27.03 -7.27
N ARG A 227 -6.36 26.10 -6.38
CA ARG A 227 -6.08 24.71 -6.75
C ARG A 227 -7.35 23.86 -6.90
N SER A 228 -8.51 24.33 -6.45
CA SER A 228 -9.80 23.62 -6.61
C SER A 228 -10.13 23.26 -8.07
N ARG A 229 -9.61 24.04 -9.03
CA ARG A 229 -9.70 23.75 -10.48
C ARG A 229 -9.00 22.45 -10.93
N LEU A 230 -8.19 21.85 -10.07
CA LEU A 230 -7.49 20.59 -10.31
C LEU A 230 -8.27 19.38 -9.74
N VAL A 231 -9.41 19.59 -9.07
CA VAL A 231 -10.31 18.51 -8.67
C VAL A 231 -10.88 17.84 -9.92
N GLY A 232 -10.85 16.51 -9.93
CA GLY A 232 -11.14 15.69 -11.11
C GLY A 232 -10.01 15.61 -12.14
N LEU A 233 -8.97 16.45 -12.03
CA LEU A 233 -7.80 16.42 -12.91
C LEU A 233 -6.58 15.78 -12.27
N GLU A 234 -6.36 16.03 -10.98
CA GLU A 234 -5.20 15.55 -10.22
C GLU A 234 -5.58 14.97 -8.84
N THR A 235 -6.86 15.04 -8.47
CA THR A 235 -7.48 14.39 -7.29
C THR A 235 -8.90 13.94 -7.61
N ASN A 236 -9.44 13.02 -6.80
CA ASN A 236 -10.76 12.44 -6.99
C ASN A 236 -11.88 13.49 -6.96
N ILE A 237 -12.94 13.28 -7.74
CA ILE A 237 -14.09 14.20 -7.85
C ILE A 237 -15.02 14.22 -6.62
N ASP A 238 -15.03 13.16 -5.82
CA ASP A 238 -15.99 12.88 -4.76
C ASP A 238 -15.45 13.19 -3.35
N GLY A 239 -14.21 13.71 -3.27
CA GLY A 239 -13.54 14.03 -2.01
C GLY A 239 -12.73 12.87 -1.40
N ARG A 240 -12.79 11.68 -2.01
CA ARG A 240 -12.00 10.51 -1.60
C ARG A 240 -10.51 10.83 -1.60
N ARG A 241 -9.81 10.43 -0.54
CA ARG A 241 -8.40 10.79 -0.37
C ARG A 241 -7.53 9.94 -1.28
N LEU A 242 -6.62 10.60 -2.01
CA LEU A 242 -5.67 9.90 -2.86
C LEU A 242 -4.62 9.18 -2.02
N VAL A 243 -3.95 9.88 -1.11
CA VAL A 243 -2.79 9.34 -0.39
C VAL A 243 -3.23 8.33 0.67
N SER A 244 -2.72 7.11 0.59
CA SER A 244 -2.98 6.04 1.56
C SER A 244 -1.89 5.93 2.64
N ILE A 245 -0.62 6.11 2.26
CA ILE A 245 0.53 6.02 3.18
C ILE A 245 1.73 6.85 2.66
N LEU A 246 2.67 7.17 3.54
CA LEU A 246 4.00 7.71 3.19
C LEU A 246 5.08 6.63 3.24
N ALA A 247 6.09 6.78 2.38
CA ALA A 247 7.37 6.10 2.53
C ALA A 247 8.53 7.03 2.15
N PRO A 248 9.80 6.68 2.45
CA PRO A 248 10.95 7.48 2.05
C PRO A 248 11.00 7.70 0.53
N GLY A 249 11.09 8.95 0.09
CA GLY A 249 11.26 9.24 -1.35
C GLY A 249 12.08 10.48 -1.66
N ARG A 250 12.69 11.13 -0.66
CA ARG A 250 13.62 12.24 -0.85
C ARG A 250 15.05 11.75 -0.71
N ASP A 251 15.90 12.09 -1.68
CA ASP A 251 17.34 11.81 -1.68
C ASP A 251 17.67 10.32 -1.41
N ILE A 252 16.91 9.43 -2.07
CA ILE A 252 17.06 7.97 -1.97
C ILE A 252 18.25 7.51 -2.79
N ASP A 253 19.10 6.66 -2.20
CA ASP A 253 20.22 6.01 -2.87
C ASP A 253 19.71 4.94 -3.86
N LEU A 254 19.87 5.21 -5.15
CA LEU A 254 19.44 4.34 -6.24
C LEU A 254 20.64 3.75 -6.98
N LEU A 255 20.46 2.53 -7.46
CA LEU A 255 21.43 1.82 -8.28
C LEU A 255 21.24 2.21 -9.76
N ARG A 256 22.34 2.55 -10.44
CA ARG A 256 22.40 2.68 -11.90
C ARG A 256 22.67 1.33 -12.54
N GLN A 257 22.38 1.24 -13.83
CA GLN A 257 22.67 0.06 -14.66
C GLN A 257 24.15 -0.38 -14.58
N ASP A 258 25.09 0.56 -14.48
CA ASP A 258 26.53 0.28 -14.38
C ASP A 258 26.99 -0.13 -12.96
N GLY A 259 26.05 -0.21 -12.01
CA GLY A 259 26.27 -0.54 -10.61
C GLY A 259 26.73 0.62 -9.73
N THR A 260 26.81 1.85 -10.25
CA THR A 260 27.08 3.03 -9.42
C THR A 260 25.83 3.51 -8.68
N VAL A 261 26.02 4.21 -7.55
CA VAL A 261 24.92 4.74 -6.73
C VAL A 261 24.76 6.23 -6.95
N PHE A 262 23.52 6.70 -7.04
CA PHE A 262 23.18 8.12 -7.10
C PHE A 262 21.92 8.41 -6.28
N GLN A 263 21.73 9.66 -5.87
CA GLN A 263 20.53 10.05 -5.15
C GLN A 263 19.47 10.62 -6.09
N SER A 264 18.21 10.26 -5.83
CA SER A 264 17.05 10.82 -6.53
C SER A 264 15.87 11.01 -5.59
N THR A 265 14.86 11.75 -6.08
CA THR A 265 13.66 12.09 -5.31
C THR A 265 12.40 11.83 -6.12
N GLY A 266 11.37 11.26 -5.49
CA GLY A 266 10.04 11.10 -6.06
C GLY A 266 9.21 10.00 -5.39
N THR A 267 7.90 10.05 -5.58
CA THR A 267 6.96 8.98 -5.19
C THR A 267 7.32 7.66 -5.86
N SER A 268 7.93 7.70 -7.05
CA SER A 268 8.45 6.52 -7.75
C SER A 268 9.47 5.72 -6.94
N PHE A 269 10.14 6.35 -5.96
CA PHE A 269 11.10 5.67 -5.08
C PHE A 269 10.51 5.38 -3.69
N ALA A 270 9.35 5.97 -3.35
CA ALA A 270 8.62 5.67 -2.13
C ALA A 270 7.73 4.43 -2.28
N ALA A 271 6.97 4.32 -3.37
CA ALA A 271 6.12 3.16 -3.69
C ALA A 271 6.83 1.80 -3.57
N PRO A 272 8.04 1.59 -4.13
CA PRO A 272 8.72 0.29 -4.05
C PRO A 272 9.07 -0.15 -2.62
N HIS A 273 9.19 0.78 -1.66
CA HIS A 273 9.39 0.41 -0.25
C HIS A 273 8.19 -0.37 0.30
N VAL A 274 6.96 0.02 -0.08
CA VAL A 274 5.73 -0.66 0.35
C VAL A 274 5.65 -2.06 -0.27
N VAL A 275 5.87 -2.17 -1.58
CA VAL A 275 5.82 -3.45 -2.32
C VAL A 275 6.79 -4.47 -1.74
N ALA A 276 8.03 -4.07 -1.50
CA ALA A 276 9.03 -4.96 -0.94
C ALA A 276 8.80 -5.24 0.56
N THR A 277 8.16 -4.34 1.31
CA THR A 277 7.73 -4.65 2.69
C THR A 277 6.71 -5.80 2.68
N VAL A 278 5.78 -5.84 1.72
CA VAL A 278 4.86 -6.99 1.55
C VAL A 278 5.64 -8.29 1.38
N ALA A 279 6.74 -8.29 0.63
CA ALA A 279 7.56 -9.50 0.46
C ALA A 279 8.17 -10.00 1.78
N LEU A 280 8.60 -9.10 2.66
CA LEU A 280 9.10 -9.47 3.99
C LEU A 280 8.00 -10.09 4.86
N LEU A 281 6.81 -9.48 4.87
CA LEU A 281 5.66 -9.98 5.64
C LEU A 281 5.16 -11.32 5.10
N GLN A 282 5.06 -11.47 3.78
CA GLN A 282 4.61 -12.69 3.13
C GLN A 282 5.61 -13.84 3.31
N GLU A 283 6.93 -13.57 3.32
CA GLU A 283 7.92 -14.60 3.69
C GLU A 283 7.66 -15.10 5.13
N TYR A 284 7.36 -14.19 6.06
CA TYR A 284 7.02 -14.59 7.42
C TYR A 284 5.72 -15.40 7.47
N GLY A 285 4.67 -14.94 6.80
CA GLY A 285 3.39 -15.66 6.73
C GLY A 285 3.54 -17.08 6.16
N ASP A 286 4.31 -17.23 5.08
CA ASP A 286 4.60 -18.54 4.48
C ASP A 286 5.37 -19.47 5.44
N ARG A 287 6.27 -18.92 6.28
CA ARG A 287 6.93 -19.72 7.33
C ARG A 287 5.94 -20.20 8.38
N GLN A 288 5.00 -19.35 8.81
CA GLN A 288 3.97 -19.73 9.78
C GLN A 288 3.04 -20.81 9.22
N LEU A 289 2.63 -20.67 7.95
CA LEU A 289 1.83 -21.68 7.25
C LEU A 289 2.58 -23.00 7.11
N HIS A 290 3.86 -22.97 6.72
CA HIS A 290 4.69 -24.17 6.63
C HIS A 290 4.85 -24.89 7.97
N GLN A 291 4.89 -24.14 9.07
CA GLN A 291 5.00 -24.66 10.43
C GLN A 291 3.65 -25.08 11.02
N ASN A 292 2.53 -24.88 10.32
CA ASN A 292 1.17 -25.04 10.82
C ASN A 292 0.96 -24.29 12.15
N ALA A 293 1.46 -23.06 12.23
CA ALA A 293 1.27 -22.22 13.41
C ALA A 293 -0.23 -21.98 13.66
N SER A 294 -0.62 -21.92 14.93
CA SER A 294 -2.00 -21.59 15.31
C SER A 294 -2.40 -20.20 14.80
N ASN A 295 -3.66 -20.02 14.40
CA ASN A 295 -4.17 -18.75 13.89
C ASN A 295 -3.52 -18.30 12.57
N TRP A 296 -3.04 -19.23 11.74
CA TRP A 296 -2.56 -18.92 10.40
C TRP A 296 -3.34 -19.71 9.35
N SER A 297 -3.80 -18.99 8.33
CA SER A 297 -4.50 -19.56 7.17
C SER A 297 -4.02 -18.88 5.89
N LEU A 298 -4.45 -19.41 4.73
CA LEU A 298 -4.13 -18.79 3.44
C LEU A 298 -4.71 -17.37 3.30
N ASP A 299 -5.65 -16.96 4.14
CA ASP A 299 -6.14 -15.58 4.17
C ASP A 299 -5.04 -14.56 4.48
N ALA A 300 -3.94 -15.00 5.11
CA ALA A 300 -2.74 -14.18 5.30
C ALA A 300 -2.15 -13.63 3.99
N ARG A 301 -2.49 -14.23 2.84
CA ARG A 301 -2.02 -13.84 1.50
C ARG A 301 -2.93 -12.82 0.82
N ARG A 302 -4.12 -12.54 1.38
CA ARG A 302 -5.11 -11.63 0.79
C ARG A 302 -4.56 -10.22 0.67
N HIS A 303 -4.75 -9.59 -0.48
CA HIS A 303 -4.30 -8.21 -0.69
C HIS A 303 -4.96 -7.22 0.29
N GLN A 304 -6.22 -7.43 0.66
CA GLN A 304 -6.91 -6.59 1.66
C GLN A 304 -6.24 -6.70 3.04
N VAL A 305 -5.77 -7.89 3.43
CA VAL A 305 -5.06 -8.10 4.70
C VAL A 305 -3.74 -7.32 4.70
N MET A 306 -2.95 -7.42 3.62
CA MET A 306 -1.72 -6.63 3.49
C MET A 306 -1.99 -5.14 3.52
N LYS A 307 -3.04 -4.67 2.84
CA LYS A 307 -3.45 -3.26 2.88
C LYS A 307 -3.82 -2.83 4.30
N ALA A 308 -4.69 -3.56 5.00
CA ALA A 308 -5.10 -3.23 6.36
C ALA A 308 -3.92 -3.22 7.34
N VAL A 309 -3.05 -4.24 7.29
CA VAL A 309 -1.86 -4.38 8.15
C VAL A 309 -0.89 -3.20 7.98
N LEU A 310 -0.52 -2.88 6.73
CA LEU A 310 0.42 -1.81 6.44
C LEU A 310 -0.13 -0.46 6.92
N LEU A 311 -1.39 -0.16 6.59
CA LEU A 311 -2.03 1.09 6.96
C LEU A 311 -2.25 1.22 8.48
N ASN A 312 -2.60 0.12 9.18
CA ASN A 312 -2.80 0.16 10.64
C ASN A 312 -1.50 0.43 11.40
N SER A 313 -0.42 -0.21 10.97
CA SER A 313 0.89 -0.18 11.62
C SER A 313 1.71 1.10 11.39
N ALA A 314 1.28 1.95 10.46
CA ALA A 314 2.01 3.16 10.06
C ALA A 314 2.26 4.12 11.24
N ASP A 315 3.47 4.66 11.31
CA ASP A 315 3.85 5.66 12.31
C ASP A 315 3.13 6.99 12.04
N LYS A 316 2.49 7.52 13.09
CA LYS A 316 1.78 8.80 13.04
C LYS A 316 2.40 9.80 14.01
N VAL A 317 2.53 9.38 15.26
CA VAL A 317 2.96 10.19 16.40
C VAL A 317 3.91 9.38 17.25
N ARG A 318 5.06 9.94 17.59
CA ARG A 318 6.08 9.25 18.37
C ARG A 318 5.58 8.91 19.77
N ASP A 319 5.85 7.68 20.19
CA ASP A 319 5.65 7.22 21.56
C ASP A 319 6.61 7.89 22.54
N ARG A 320 6.11 8.17 23.74
CA ARG A 320 6.88 8.85 24.79
C ARG A 320 7.81 7.91 25.53
N GLY A 321 7.77 6.62 25.21
CA GLY A 321 8.45 5.54 25.90
C GLY A 321 7.58 4.84 26.95
N ASP A 322 6.29 5.18 27.02
CA ASP A 322 5.31 4.55 27.91
C ASP A 322 4.48 3.46 27.23
N GLY A 323 4.60 3.32 25.89
CA GLY A 323 3.89 2.31 25.11
C GLY A 323 2.43 2.64 24.84
N LEU A 324 1.91 3.77 25.33
CA LEU A 324 0.49 4.12 25.25
C LEU A 324 0.04 4.50 23.84
N ILE A 325 0.98 4.81 22.94
CA ILE A 325 0.70 5.10 21.52
C ILE A 325 1.37 4.05 20.63
N GLN A 326 1.31 2.80 21.12
CA GLN A 326 1.69 1.58 20.41
C GLN A 326 3.15 1.55 20.01
N SER A 327 4.07 2.25 20.70
CA SER A 327 5.52 2.27 20.40
C SER A 327 5.90 2.84 19.03
N MET A 328 5.10 3.74 18.46
CA MET A 328 5.45 4.44 17.22
C MET A 328 6.78 5.20 17.37
N THR A 329 7.65 5.14 16.36
CA THR A 329 9.03 5.62 16.49
C THR A 329 9.22 7.08 16.10
N ARG A 330 8.23 7.67 15.41
CA ARG A 330 8.30 9.04 14.87
C ARG A 330 6.96 9.76 14.87
N THR A 331 7.02 11.08 14.99
CA THR A 331 5.91 11.97 14.67
C THR A 331 6.10 12.46 13.26
N VAL A 332 5.08 12.27 12.42
CA VAL A 332 5.11 12.70 11.03
C VAL A 332 4.56 14.12 10.93
N GLY A 333 5.39 15.06 10.49
CA GLY A 333 4.98 16.43 10.19
C GLY A 333 4.29 16.52 8.83
N ASP A 334 3.15 17.23 8.77
CA ASP A 334 2.47 17.58 7.52
C ASP A 334 3.07 18.84 6.88
N ARG A 335 2.59 19.24 5.69
CA ARG A 335 3.09 20.42 4.98
C ARG A 335 2.65 21.76 5.58
N GLN A 336 1.68 21.77 6.48
CA GLN A 336 1.12 22.94 7.15
C GLN A 336 1.73 23.19 8.53
N GLY A 337 2.65 22.32 8.98
CA GLY A 337 3.30 22.41 10.28
C GLY A 337 2.57 21.67 11.42
N GLY A 338 1.53 20.89 11.08
CA GLY A 338 0.82 20.00 11.98
C GLY A 338 1.28 18.55 11.87
N ASN A 339 0.45 17.63 12.37
CA ASN A 339 0.59 16.17 12.24
C ASN A 339 -0.80 15.51 12.26
N TRP A 340 -0.84 14.17 12.34
CA TRP A 340 -2.07 13.40 12.45
C TRP A 340 -3.10 13.98 13.45
N LEU A 341 -2.69 14.29 14.68
CA LEU A 341 -3.60 14.72 15.76
C LEU A 341 -4.20 16.12 15.54
N THR A 342 -3.65 16.92 14.63
CA THR A 342 -4.16 18.26 14.30
C THR A 342 -4.96 18.26 12.99
N SER A 343 -5.18 17.10 12.39
CA SER A 343 -5.76 16.97 11.05
C SER A 343 -7.28 16.80 11.06
N ASP A 344 -7.89 16.96 9.88
CA ASP A 344 -9.30 16.62 9.66
C ASP A 344 -9.55 15.12 9.90
N ALA A 345 -8.66 14.24 9.44
CA ALA A 345 -8.81 12.79 9.64
C ALA A 345 -8.86 12.35 11.13
N TYR A 346 -8.28 13.14 12.04
CA TYR A 346 -8.40 12.87 13.47
C TYR A 346 -9.70 13.39 14.08
N ASN A 347 -10.32 14.41 13.48
CA ASN A 347 -11.46 15.13 14.05
C ASN A 347 -12.78 14.84 13.36
N ASP A 348 -12.76 14.31 12.13
CA ASP A 348 -13.92 14.05 11.29
C ASP A 348 -14.04 12.55 11.02
N ARG A 349 -15.14 11.95 11.50
CA ARG A 349 -15.44 10.53 11.35
C ARG A 349 -15.67 10.12 9.89
N ALA A 350 -15.93 11.06 8.98
CA ALA A 350 -16.10 10.78 7.56
C ALA A 350 -14.77 10.82 6.75
N VAL A 351 -13.62 11.06 7.40
CA VAL A 351 -12.33 11.23 6.73
C VAL A 351 -11.31 10.22 7.29
N PRO A 352 -11.11 9.05 6.65
CA PRO A 352 -10.23 8.00 7.17
C PRO A 352 -8.74 8.31 6.96
N PHE A 353 -8.40 9.20 6.02
CA PHE A 353 -7.03 9.49 5.62
C PHE A 353 -6.65 10.95 5.77
N HIS A 354 -5.46 11.18 6.33
CA HIS A 354 -4.85 12.50 6.34
C HIS A 354 -4.54 12.96 4.91
N ARG A 355 -4.88 14.21 4.57
CA ARG A 355 -4.72 14.77 3.22
C ARG A 355 -3.33 14.60 2.58
N ASP A 356 -2.28 14.67 3.39
CA ASP A 356 -0.88 14.64 2.97
C ASP A 356 -0.14 13.33 3.27
N MET A 357 -0.58 12.53 4.24
CA MET A 357 0.19 11.39 4.74
C MET A 357 -0.59 10.07 4.76
N GLY A 358 -1.85 10.06 4.31
CA GLY A 358 -2.69 8.88 4.44
C GLY A 358 -2.79 8.48 5.89
N THR A 359 -2.58 7.21 6.25
CA THR A 359 -2.54 6.75 7.66
C THR A 359 -1.20 6.97 8.38
N GLY A 360 -0.21 7.61 7.74
CA GLY A 360 1.09 7.89 8.35
C GLY A 360 2.27 7.34 7.53
N HIS A 361 3.40 7.11 8.19
CA HIS A 361 4.63 6.66 7.56
C HIS A 361 4.84 5.15 7.69
N LEU A 362 5.20 4.50 6.59
CA LEU A 362 5.53 3.08 6.54
C LEU A 362 6.60 2.73 7.57
N ASN A 363 6.37 1.63 8.28
CA ASN A 363 7.33 1.02 9.18
C ASN A 363 7.21 -0.51 9.04
N ALA A 364 8.18 -1.11 8.36
CA ALA A 364 8.22 -2.54 8.06
C ALA A 364 8.27 -3.38 9.35
N PHE A 365 9.04 -2.96 10.34
CA PHE A 365 9.13 -3.67 11.61
C PHE A 365 7.79 -3.65 12.37
N ARG A 366 7.12 -2.50 12.42
CA ARG A 366 5.79 -2.41 13.02
C ARG A 366 4.74 -3.19 12.23
N ALA A 367 4.82 -3.20 10.91
CA ALA A 367 3.94 -4.02 10.07
C ALA A 367 4.12 -5.51 10.36
N TYR A 368 5.36 -5.95 10.61
CA TYR A 368 5.63 -7.31 11.11
C TYR A 368 5.00 -7.55 12.48
N GLN A 369 5.15 -6.62 13.43
CA GLN A 369 4.51 -6.73 14.76
C GLN A 369 2.99 -6.85 14.64
N GLN A 370 2.35 -6.05 13.78
CA GLN A 370 0.92 -6.12 13.48
C GLN A 370 0.49 -7.46 12.89
N PHE A 371 1.30 -8.03 12.00
CA PHE A 371 0.95 -9.23 11.26
C PHE A 371 1.20 -10.53 12.05
N SER A 372 2.26 -10.52 12.87
CA SER A 372 2.77 -11.70 13.59
C SER A 372 1.82 -12.44 14.55
N PRO A 373 0.80 -11.81 15.17
CA PRO A 373 -0.16 -12.51 16.03
C PRO A 373 -1.10 -13.47 15.31
N GLY A 374 -1.16 -13.42 13.98
CA GLY A 374 -2.05 -14.24 13.15
C GLY A 374 -3.49 -13.73 13.06
N GLN A 375 -4.33 -14.54 12.42
CA GLN A 375 -5.74 -14.32 12.14
C GLN A 375 -6.63 -14.58 13.36
N TRP A 376 -7.52 -13.66 13.70
CA TRP A 376 -8.47 -13.79 14.80
C TRP A 376 -9.89 -13.42 14.34
N HIS A 377 -10.84 -14.30 14.61
CA HIS A 377 -12.22 -14.18 14.15
C HIS A 377 -13.16 -13.61 15.24
N PRO A 378 -14.31 -13.01 14.88
CA PRO A 378 -15.26 -12.41 15.81
C PRO A 378 -16.10 -13.43 16.60
N ASN A 379 -15.82 -14.74 16.51
CA ASN A 379 -16.55 -15.79 17.21
C ASN A 379 -16.02 -16.06 18.63
N ALA A 380 -14.90 -15.45 19.00
CA ALA A 380 -14.31 -15.45 20.32
C ALA A 380 -13.73 -14.07 20.62
N ASP A 381 -13.38 -13.83 21.88
CA ASP A 381 -12.63 -12.64 22.26
C ASP A 381 -11.26 -12.64 21.54
N VAL A 382 -10.81 -11.46 21.13
CA VAL A 382 -9.60 -11.26 20.33
C VAL A 382 -8.51 -10.56 21.13
N PRO A 383 -7.22 -10.79 20.83
CA PRO A 383 -6.11 -10.13 21.51
C PRO A 383 -6.08 -8.63 21.19
N VAL A 384 -5.24 -7.87 21.90
CA VAL A 384 -5.03 -6.44 21.65
C VAL A 384 -4.38 -6.10 20.30
N ILE A 385 -3.76 -7.08 19.64
CA ILE A 385 -3.14 -6.91 18.33
C ILE A 385 -3.44 -8.13 17.48
N GLY A 386 -3.96 -7.92 16.28
CA GLY A 386 -4.34 -8.99 15.38
C GLY A 386 -4.91 -8.48 14.06
N TRP A 387 -5.27 -9.42 13.19
CA TRP A 387 -5.94 -9.13 11.94
C TRP A 387 -6.98 -10.22 11.63
N ASP A 388 -7.88 -9.94 10.71
CA ASP A 388 -8.84 -10.91 10.19
C ASP A 388 -9.08 -10.70 8.70
N PHE A 389 -9.53 -11.75 8.03
CA PHE A 389 -10.21 -11.70 6.74
C PHE A 389 -11.54 -12.43 6.89
N HIS A 390 -12.63 -11.70 6.70
CA HIS A 390 -13.97 -12.24 6.96
C HIS A 390 -15.00 -11.59 6.06
N ASN A 391 -16.27 -11.93 6.27
CA ASN A 391 -17.37 -11.31 5.55
C ASN A 391 -18.49 -10.83 6.48
N VAL A 392 -19.26 -9.89 5.95
CA VAL A 392 -20.46 -9.34 6.56
C VAL A 392 -21.57 -9.27 5.53
N ASP A 393 -22.80 -9.58 5.94
CA ASP A 393 -23.99 -9.50 5.11
C ASP A 393 -24.64 -8.11 5.20
N ALA A 394 -25.31 -7.67 4.13
CA ALA A 394 -25.94 -6.35 4.06
C ALA A 394 -26.90 -6.13 5.25
N GLY A 395 -26.79 -4.97 5.90
CA GLY A 395 -27.59 -4.63 7.08
C GLY A 395 -27.20 -5.38 8.37
N ASN A 396 -26.12 -6.17 8.36
CA ASN A 396 -25.57 -6.82 9.54
C ASN A 396 -24.21 -6.22 9.94
N TYR A 397 -23.66 -6.75 11.03
CA TYR A 397 -22.36 -6.37 11.58
C TYR A 397 -21.57 -7.56 12.12
N ARG A 398 -20.28 -7.34 12.39
CA ARG A 398 -19.37 -8.27 13.09
C ARG A 398 -18.70 -7.54 14.24
N ASP A 399 -18.67 -8.16 15.41
CA ASP A 399 -18.09 -7.62 16.63
C ASP A 399 -16.82 -8.38 17.01
N TYR A 400 -15.71 -7.65 17.11
CA TYR A 400 -14.42 -8.14 17.59
C TYR A 400 -14.23 -7.64 19.02
N ILE A 401 -14.65 -8.44 20.00
CA ILE A 401 -14.56 -8.09 21.41
C ILE A 401 -13.12 -8.28 21.86
N ILE A 402 -12.47 -7.21 22.33
CA ILE A 402 -11.10 -7.31 22.82
C ILE A 402 -11.13 -7.99 24.20
N GLU A 403 -10.33 -9.04 24.36
CA GLU A 403 -10.29 -9.87 25.56
C GLU A 403 -9.92 -9.03 26.80
N GLU A 404 -8.80 -8.32 26.70
CA GLU A 404 -8.24 -7.55 27.80
C GLU A 404 -8.82 -6.13 27.87
N PRO A 405 -9.10 -5.60 29.07
CA PRO A 405 -9.45 -4.20 29.23
C PRO A 405 -8.36 -3.27 28.69
N LEU A 406 -8.77 -2.28 27.90
CA LEU A 406 -7.87 -1.27 27.35
C LEU A 406 -7.50 -0.25 28.42
N THR A 407 -6.26 0.23 28.38
CA THR A 407 -5.73 1.21 29.34
C THR A 407 -6.21 2.63 28.98
N ALA A 408 -6.76 3.36 29.96
CA ALA A 408 -7.10 4.78 29.77
C ALA A 408 -5.90 5.60 29.29
N ASN A 409 -6.14 6.57 28.42
CA ASN A 409 -5.13 7.41 27.75
C ASN A 409 -4.19 6.67 26.80
N SER A 410 -4.43 5.38 26.52
CA SER A 410 -3.79 4.70 25.40
C SER A 410 -4.53 4.97 24.09
N TYR A 411 -3.94 4.58 22.96
CA TYR A 411 -4.56 4.66 21.65
C TYR A 411 -5.00 3.29 21.14
N VAL A 412 -6.08 3.30 20.37
CA VAL A 412 -6.49 2.20 19.48
C VAL A 412 -6.27 2.62 18.04
N ALA A 413 -5.55 1.79 17.29
CA ALA A 413 -5.51 1.83 15.84
C ALA A 413 -6.36 0.68 15.29
N ALA A 414 -7.26 0.95 14.35
CA ALA A 414 -7.96 -0.07 13.59
C ALA A 414 -8.15 0.35 12.13
N THR A 415 -7.81 -0.54 11.20
CA THR A 415 -8.01 -0.32 9.75
C THR A 415 -8.87 -1.44 9.18
N LEU A 416 -9.97 -1.05 8.53
CA LEU A 416 -10.82 -1.92 7.73
C LEU A 416 -10.52 -1.67 6.25
N SER A 417 -10.38 -2.73 5.45
CA SER A 417 -10.17 -2.63 4.00
C SER A 417 -11.07 -3.63 3.27
N TRP A 418 -11.71 -3.19 2.20
CA TRP A 418 -12.46 -4.07 1.29
C TRP A 418 -12.22 -3.62 -0.16
N SER A 419 -12.79 -4.36 -1.11
CA SER A 419 -12.51 -4.15 -2.52
C SER A 419 -13.78 -3.74 -3.27
N ARG A 420 -13.64 -2.71 -4.12
CA ARG A 420 -14.59 -2.41 -5.20
C ARG A 420 -14.71 -3.62 -6.10
N GLN A 421 -15.92 -3.89 -6.57
CA GLN A 421 -16.19 -4.97 -7.52
C GLN A 421 -16.11 -4.44 -8.95
N VAL A 422 -15.33 -5.11 -9.78
CA VAL A 422 -15.15 -4.81 -11.20
C VAL A 422 -15.12 -6.13 -11.95
N ASP A 423 -15.95 -6.26 -12.98
CA ASP A 423 -15.99 -7.45 -13.83
C ASP A 423 -15.27 -7.18 -15.17
N LEU A 424 -14.64 -8.21 -15.74
CA LEU A 424 -14.11 -8.16 -17.10
C LEU A 424 -15.26 -8.45 -18.10
N ASP A 425 -15.43 -7.59 -19.11
CA ASP A 425 -16.25 -7.87 -20.30
C ASP A 425 -15.46 -8.80 -21.25
N ASP A 426 -15.32 -10.06 -20.82
CA ASP A 426 -14.52 -11.10 -21.46
C ASP A 426 -15.25 -11.69 -22.67
N ARG A 427 -14.84 -11.27 -23.87
CA ARG A 427 -15.52 -11.61 -25.12
C ARG A 427 -15.21 -13.02 -25.57
N ASN A 428 -14.04 -13.55 -25.23
CA ASN A 428 -13.59 -14.87 -25.66
C ASN A 428 -13.70 -15.94 -24.56
N ARG A 429 -14.03 -15.54 -23.33
CA ARG A 429 -14.26 -16.37 -22.14
C ARG A 429 -13.02 -17.11 -21.66
N ASN A 430 -11.84 -16.51 -21.79
CA ASN A 430 -10.58 -17.08 -21.32
C ASN A 430 -10.24 -16.69 -19.87
N GLY A 431 -11.01 -15.79 -19.25
CA GLY A 431 -10.79 -15.27 -17.90
C GLY A 431 -9.63 -14.28 -17.79
N LEU A 432 -9.10 -13.79 -18.92
CA LEU A 432 -7.95 -12.93 -19.04
C LEU A 432 -8.32 -11.71 -19.87
N TYR A 433 -7.80 -10.54 -19.49
CA TYR A 433 -7.92 -9.34 -20.27
C TYR A 433 -7.21 -9.48 -21.62
N ASP A 434 -7.93 -9.21 -22.69
CA ASP A 434 -7.41 -9.02 -24.04
C ASP A 434 -7.57 -7.55 -24.51
N GLU A 435 -6.63 -7.09 -25.34
CA GLU A 435 -6.71 -5.73 -25.88
C GLU A 435 -8.03 -5.50 -26.64
N GLY A 436 -8.71 -4.41 -26.30
CA GLY A 436 -10.01 -4.04 -26.86
C GLY A 436 -11.21 -4.53 -26.04
N GLU A 437 -10.98 -5.32 -24.98
CA GLU A 437 -11.98 -5.57 -23.94
C GLU A 437 -12.11 -4.39 -22.98
N ALA A 438 -13.19 -4.41 -22.20
CA ALA A 438 -13.55 -3.37 -21.27
C ALA A 438 -13.87 -3.98 -19.90
N PHE A 439 -14.09 -3.10 -18.93
CA PHE A 439 -14.48 -3.48 -17.58
C PHE A 439 -15.87 -2.94 -17.25
N ILE A 440 -16.61 -3.68 -16.44
CA ILE A 440 -17.92 -3.29 -15.92
C ILE A 440 -17.73 -2.96 -14.45
N ASP A 441 -17.87 -1.68 -14.11
CA ASP A 441 -17.91 -1.24 -12.71
C ASP A 441 -19.20 -1.72 -12.04
N ARG A 442 -19.07 -2.57 -11.01
CA ARG A 442 -20.18 -3.04 -10.18
C ARG A 442 -20.39 -2.12 -8.96
N GLY A 443 -19.50 -1.17 -8.74
CA GLY A 443 -19.54 -0.20 -7.65
C GLY A 443 -18.85 -0.69 -6.38
N LEU A 444 -18.87 0.18 -5.36
CA LEU A 444 -18.27 -0.05 -4.05
C LEU A 444 -19.37 -0.13 -2.99
N ASN A 445 -19.40 -1.23 -2.23
CA ASN A 445 -20.23 -1.35 -1.04
C ASN A 445 -19.72 -0.44 0.08
N ASP A 446 -20.61 -0.02 0.97
CA ASP A 446 -20.30 0.93 2.05
C ASP A 446 -20.21 0.21 3.40
N LEU A 447 -19.02 0.20 3.99
CA LEU A 447 -18.75 -0.47 5.25
C LEU A 447 -18.21 0.55 6.26
N ASP A 448 -18.75 0.51 7.47
CA ASP A 448 -18.38 1.41 8.55
C ASP A 448 -17.60 0.69 9.65
N LEU A 449 -16.73 1.43 10.34
CA LEU A 449 -15.91 0.93 11.45
C LEU A 449 -16.22 1.71 12.73
N TYR A 450 -16.47 1.00 13.84
CA TYR A 450 -16.76 1.62 15.14
C TYR A 450 -15.85 1.07 16.24
N LEU A 451 -15.45 1.95 17.16
CA LEU A 451 -14.84 1.62 18.44
C LEU A 451 -15.85 1.93 19.55
N MET A 452 -16.25 0.91 20.31
CA MET A 452 -17.36 1.01 21.26
C MET A 452 -17.14 0.16 22.52
N PRO A 453 -17.81 0.46 23.64
CA PRO A 453 -17.82 -0.41 24.82
C PRO A 453 -18.26 -1.83 24.45
N ALA A 454 -17.62 -2.85 25.03
CA ALA A 454 -17.86 -4.25 24.64
C ALA A 454 -19.33 -4.68 24.82
N ASP A 455 -19.97 -4.23 25.90
CA ASP A 455 -21.32 -4.62 26.29
C ASP A 455 -22.43 -3.81 25.60
N SER A 456 -22.10 -2.74 24.87
CA SER A 456 -23.11 -1.95 24.15
C SER A 456 -23.41 -2.54 22.77
N ASN A 457 -24.67 -2.47 22.36
CA ASN A 457 -25.09 -2.77 20.99
C ASN A 457 -25.57 -1.52 20.22
N ASP A 458 -25.70 -0.38 20.89
CA ASP A 458 -26.10 0.87 20.25
C ASP A 458 -24.87 1.58 19.67
N ILE A 459 -24.88 1.85 18.36
CA ILE A 459 -23.79 2.56 17.70
C ILE A 459 -23.64 4.00 18.20
N SER A 460 -24.69 4.58 18.81
CA SER A 460 -24.59 5.89 19.46
C SER A 460 -23.64 5.89 20.66
N ASP A 461 -23.36 4.73 21.25
CA ASP A 461 -22.42 4.59 22.37
C ASP A 461 -20.96 4.46 21.90
N SER A 462 -20.70 4.51 20.58
CA SER A 462 -19.34 4.49 20.05
C SER A 462 -18.52 5.68 20.54
N ILE A 463 -17.35 5.39 21.11
CA ILE A 463 -16.39 6.44 21.49
C ILE A 463 -15.75 7.07 20.25
N TRP A 464 -15.64 6.31 19.15
CA TRP A 464 -15.24 6.81 17.84
C TRP A 464 -15.76 5.93 16.70
N SER A 465 -15.79 6.47 15.49
CA SER A 465 -16.09 5.72 14.28
C SER A 465 -15.38 6.31 13.06
N SER A 466 -15.28 5.51 12.00
CA SER A 466 -14.84 5.92 10.68
C SER A 466 -15.92 5.43 9.70
N THR A 467 -16.55 6.36 8.97
CA THR A 467 -17.79 6.15 8.21
C THR A 467 -17.78 6.91 6.88
N SER A 468 -16.72 6.73 6.08
CA SER A 468 -16.62 7.35 4.76
C SER A 468 -17.54 6.65 3.77
N THR A 469 -18.41 7.42 3.13
CA THR A 469 -19.32 6.88 2.10
C THR A 469 -18.66 6.65 0.74
N VAL A 470 -17.37 6.99 0.60
CA VAL A 470 -16.63 7.00 -0.69
C VAL A 470 -15.34 6.17 -0.67
N ASP A 471 -14.75 5.92 0.51
CA ASP A 471 -13.50 5.16 0.60
C ASP A 471 -13.78 3.64 0.68
N SER A 472 -12.86 2.83 0.19
CA SER A 472 -12.85 1.37 0.40
C SER A 472 -12.02 0.97 1.64
N THR A 473 -11.81 1.94 2.54
CA THR A 473 -10.98 1.79 3.73
C THR A 473 -11.50 2.72 4.82
N GLU A 474 -11.69 2.17 6.01
CA GLU A 474 -11.95 2.93 7.22
C GLU A 474 -10.74 2.87 8.15
N HIS A 475 -10.45 3.96 8.86
CA HIS A 475 -9.32 4.00 9.78
C HIS A 475 -9.63 4.78 11.05
N ILE A 476 -9.41 4.14 12.19
CA ILE A 476 -9.52 4.73 13.51
C ILE A 476 -8.13 4.86 14.11
N PHE A 477 -7.80 6.04 14.64
CA PHE A 477 -6.70 6.24 15.57
C PHE A 477 -7.15 7.17 16.69
N HIS A 478 -7.61 6.58 17.79
CA HIS A 478 -8.36 7.31 18.82
C HIS A 478 -7.91 6.96 20.24
N LEU A 479 -8.01 7.94 21.13
CA LEU A 479 -7.69 7.82 22.55
C LEU A 479 -8.75 7.01 23.29
N VAL A 480 -8.34 6.10 24.17
CA VAL A 480 -9.23 5.39 25.09
C VAL A 480 -9.53 6.33 26.28
N PRO A 481 -10.78 6.79 26.47
CA PRO A 481 -11.09 7.77 27.50
C PRO A 481 -11.03 7.18 28.91
N GLU A 482 -11.48 5.94 29.06
CA GLU A 482 -11.58 5.24 30.34
C GLU A 482 -11.11 3.80 30.21
N THR A 483 -10.48 3.27 31.26
CA THR A 483 -10.05 1.87 31.28
C THR A 483 -11.29 0.99 31.28
N GLY A 484 -11.37 0.03 30.35
CA GLY A 484 -12.54 -0.83 30.24
C GLY A 484 -12.47 -1.80 29.08
N ARG A 485 -13.50 -2.63 28.94
CA ARG A 485 -13.62 -3.56 27.80
C ARG A 485 -14.23 -2.85 26.60
N TYR A 486 -13.60 -2.99 25.46
CA TYR A 486 -14.04 -2.40 24.19
C TYR A 486 -14.14 -3.47 23.11
N LYS A 487 -14.84 -3.14 22.03
CA LYS A 487 -14.90 -3.93 20.82
C LYS A 487 -14.76 -3.06 19.58
N ILE A 488 -14.33 -3.70 18.50
CA ILE A 488 -14.33 -3.12 17.16
C ILE A 488 -15.52 -3.72 16.41
N ARG A 489 -16.37 -2.88 15.84
CA ARG A 489 -17.54 -3.31 15.08
C ARG A 489 -17.38 -2.91 13.61
N VAL A 490 -17.55 -3.88 12.71
CA VAL A 490 -17.64 -3.69 11.26
C VAL A 490 -19.10 -3.78 10.86
N VAL A 491 -19.65 -2.76 10.21
CA VAL A 491 -21.06 -2.69 9.78
C VAL A 491 -21.13 -2.61 8.27
N TYR A 492 -22.02 -3.38 7.65
CA TYR A 492 -22.33 -3.23 6.23
C TYR A 492 -23.53 -2.28 6.07
N ASN A 493 -23.22 -1.00 5.88
CA ASN A 493 -24.17 0.12 5.92
C ASN A 493 -25.04 0.22 4.67
N ARG A 494 -24.44 0.17 3.47
CA ARG A 494 -25.17 0.29 2.20
C ARG A 494 -24.65 -0.66 1.15
N GLN A 495 -25.52 -1.55 0.69
CA GLN A 495 -25.28 -2.44 -0.44
C GLN A 495 -25.37 -1.69 -1.78
N VAL A 496 -24.34 -1.82 -2.60
CA VAL A 496 -24.27 -1.30 -3.97
C VAL A 496 -24.19 -2.45 -4.98
N ASN A 497 -23.45 -3.52 -4.65
CA ASN A 497 -23.35 -4.74 -5.46
C ASN A 497 -23.89 -5.97 -4.70
N ASP A 498 -23.01 -6.88 -4.28
CA ASP A 498 -23.32 -8.16 -3.68
C ASP A 498 -23.81 -7.99 -2.23
N SER A 499 -24.72 -8.87 -1.79
CA SER A 499 -25.31 -8.82 -0.45
C SER A 499 -24.36 -9.27 0.66
N GLN A 500 -23.16 -9.74 0.31
CA GLN A 500 -22.11 -10.14 1.23
C GLN A 500 -20.80 -9.50 0.78
N GLN A 501 -20.09 -8.84 1.69
CA GLN A 501 -18.80 -8.21 1.42
C GLN A 501 -17.69 -8.88 2.21
N ASN A 502 -16.65 -9.35 1.51
CA ASN A 502 -15.39 -9.72 2.14
C ASN A 502 -14.61 -8.47 2.54
N TYR A 503 -14.01 -8.48 3.71
CA TYR A 503 -13.16 -7.41 4.22
C TYR A 503 -11.97 -7.99 4.99
N ALA A 504 -10.92 -7.18 5.11
CA ALA A 504 -9.85 -7.39 6.07
C ALA A 504 -9.92 -6.33 7.18
N LEU A 505 -9.62 -6.74 8.41
CA LEU A 505 -9.51 -5.86 9.57
C LEU A 505 -8.13 -6.06 10.19
N ALA A 506 -7.44 -4.98 10.57
CA ALA A 506 -6.25 -5.04 11.41
C ALA A 506 -6.42 -4.07 12.58
N TRP A 507 -6.01 -4.48 13.78
CA TRP A 507 -6.10 -3.63 14.97
C TRP A 507 -4.87 -3.74 15.87
N TRP A 508 -4.64 -2.66 16.63
CA TRP A 508 -3.61 -2.58 17.65
C TRP A 508 -4.08 -1.64 18.77
N SER A 509 -4.25 -2.18 19.97
CA SER A 509 -4.58 -1.48 21.19
C SER A 509 -3.57 -1.76 22.30
N VAL A 510 -3.73 -1.10 23.45
CA VAL A 510 -2.88 -1.28 24.63
C VAL A 510 -3.77 -1.68 25.81
N SER A 511 -3.51 -2.85 26.39
CA SER A 511 -4.15 -3.34 27.61
C SER A 511 -3.36 -3.00 28.87
N GLN A 512 -3.88 -3.40 30.03
CA GLN A 512 -3.24 -3.21 31.33
C GLN A 512 -2.10 -4.18 31.63
#